data_AF-A0A7J9HPK0-F1
#
_entry.id   AF-A0A7J9HPK0-F1
#
_cell.length_a   1.000
_cell.length_b   1.000
_cell.length_c   1.000
_cell.angle_alpha   90.00
_cell.angle_beta   90.00
_cell.angle_gamma   90.00
#
_symmetry.space_group_name_H-M   'P 1'
#
loop_
_entity.id
_entity.type
_entity.pdbx_description
1 polymer ?
#
loop_
_entity_poly.entity_id
_entity_poly.type
_entity_poly.pdbx_seq_one_letter_code
_entity_poly.pdbx_strand_id
1 'polypeptide(L)'
;VVGGLLSTYDLSGDNIFLEKARDIADRLLPAWDTPSGIPYNIIDLARGNAHNPGWTGGDSILADSGTEQLEFIALSQRTGDPKYQEKVEKAIVALNKTFPADGLVPIYVNPNDGTAYGTITFGAMGDRDMWETSMKGLVSLIRRSSPSSFAYICEKTRETLTDKMDELACFAPGMLALGSSGYGKVEAKKILSLAEELAWTCYNFYQSTQTKLAGENYLFNPGRDYTHVLMSGYASDIDFMHKYFKKCKELKQHRIVKLYDDNLKRNLLQDMSVGTTWNILRPETVESLFYLWRLTGNVTYQEWGWNIFQAFEKNCRIESGYVGLT
;
A
#
# COMPACT_ATOMS: atom_id res chain seq x y z
N VAL A 1 -5.35 7.50 -15.58
CA VAL A 1 -5.05 8.34 -16.77
C VAL A 1 -4.87 9.81 -16.42
N VAL A 2 -5.86 10.44 -15.77
CA VAL A 2 -5.82 11.87 -15.40
C VAL A 2 -4.52 12.26 -14.68
N GLY A 3 -4.12 11.53 -13.63
CA GLY A 3 -2.88 11.80 -12.90
C GLY A 3 -1.61 11.75 -13.75
N GLY A 4 -1.53 10.84 -14.73
CA GLY A 4 -0.39 10.76 -15.65
C GLY A 4 -0.31 11.95 -16.61
N LEU A 5 -1.46 12.40 -17.12
CA LEU A 5 -1.55 13.61 -17.95
C LEU A 5 -1.19 14.87 -17.15
N LEU A 6 -1.71 15.01 -15.93
CA LEU A 6 -1.37 16.13 -15.03
C LEU A 6 0.12 16.14 -14.68
N SER A 7 0.70 14.98 -14.37
CA SER A 7 2.14 14.88 -14.09
C SER A 7 2.97 15.27 -15.32
N THR A 8 2.55 14.87 -16.51
CA THR A 8 3.24 15.22 -17.76
C THR A 8 3.14 16.72 -18.04
N TYR A 9 1.97 17.32 -17.82
CA TYR A 9 1.78 18.77 -17.90
C TYR A 9 2.70 19.51 -16.93
N ASP A 10 2.69 19.13 -15.64
CA ASP A 10 3.49 19.79 -14.60
C ASP A 10 5.01 19.68 -14.87
N LEU A 11 5.47 18.59 -15.51
CA LEU A 11 6.89 18.37 -15.85
C LEU A 11 7.32 19.02 -17.19
N SER A 12 6.43 19.08 -18.17
CA SER A 12 6.77 19.54 -19.54
C SER A 12 6.34 20.97 -19.84
N GLY A 13 5.31 21.48 -19.15
CA GLY A 13 4.63 22.73 -19.48
C GLY A 13 3.76 22.68 -20.75
N ASP A 14 3.58 21.51 -21.38
CA ASP A 14 2.79 21.38 -22.60
C ASP A 14 1.29 21.27 -22.30
N ASN A 15 0.55 22.32 -22.68
CA ASN A 15 -0.88 22.46 -22.41
C ASN A 15 -1.74 21.35 -23.00
N ILE A 16 -1.29 20.62 -24.04
CA ILE A 16 -2.07 19.53 -24.62
C ILE A 16 -2.43 18.47 -23.56
N PHE A 17 -1.54 18.22 -22.60
CA PHE A 17 -1.78 17.24 -21.54
C PHE A 17 -2.83 17.73 -20.54
N LEU A 18 -2.84 19.03 -20.21
CA LEU A 18 -3.87 19.61 -19.35
C LEU A 18 -5.24 19.60 -20.04
N GLU A 19 -5.29 19.92 -21.34
CA GLU A 19 -6.51 19.87 -22.14
C GLU A 19 -7.09 18.45 -22.20
N LYS A 20 -6.23 17.44 -22.39
CA LYS A 20 -6.65 16.03 -22.39
C LYS A 20 -7.04 15.52 -21.00
N ALA A 21 -6.37 15.97 -19.94
CA ALA A 21 -6.76 15.65 -18.57
C ALA A 21 -8.17 16.17 -18.29
N ARG A 22 -8.46 17.40 -18.72
CA ARG A 22 -9.78 18.04 -18.62
C ARG A 22 -10.86 17.27 -19.38
N ASP A 23 -10.65 16.95 -20.65
CA ASP A 23 -11.62 16.21 -21.50
C ASP A 23 -12.00 14.86 -20.88
N ILE A 24 -11.01 14.10 -20.41
CA ILE A 24 -11.27 12.81 -19.76
C ILE A 24 -12.00 13.00 -18.42
N ALA A 25 -11.58 13.96 -17.58
CA ALA A 25 -12.23 14.22 -16.30
C ALA A 25 -13.69 14.65 -16.46
N ASP A 26 -13.98 15.53 -17.43
CA ASP A 26 -15.34 15.96 -17.76
C ASP A 26 -16.26 14.77 -18.11
N ARG A 27 -15.73 13.75 -18.79
CA ARG A 27 -16.47 12.51 -19.14
C ARG A 27 -16.65 11.55 -17.97
N LEU A 28 -15.83 11.65 -16.93
CA LEU A 28 -15.93 10.84 -15.72
C LEU A 28 -16.99 11.38 -14.75
N LEU A 29 -17.27 12.69 -14.77
CA LEU A 29 -18.17 13.35 -13.80
C LEU A 29 -19.54 12.70 -13.58
N PRO A 30 -20.21 12.09 -14.58
CA PRO A 30 -21.48 11.41 -14.36
C PRO A 30 -21.39 10.21 -13.40
N ALA A 31 -20.19 9.65 -13.15
CA ALA A 31 -20.01 8.57 -12.20
C ALA A 31 -20.44 8.96 -10.78
N TRP A 32 -20.31 10.24 -10.41
CA TRP A 32 -20.71 10.81 -9.12
C TRP A 32 -22.18 11.24 -9.07
N ASP A 33 -22.98 10.99 -10.10
CA ASP A 33 -24.41 11.33 -10.10
C ASP A 33 -25.21 10.26 -9.32
N THR A 34 -24.83 10.10 -8.05
CA THR A 34 -25.44 9.21 -7.08
C THR A 34 -26.01 10.02 -5.92
N PRO A 35 -27.02 9.51 -5.18
CA PRO A 35 -27.62 10.26 -4.07
C PRO A 35 -26.61 10.62 -2.96
N SER A 36 -25.62 9.77 -2.70
CA SER A 36 -24.61 10.03 -1.67
C SER A 36 -23.44 10.88 -2.16
N GLY A 37 -23.17 10.88 -3.47
CA GLY A 37 -21.94 11.43 -4.06
C GLY A 37 -20.76 10.45 -4.05
N ILE A 38 -20.95 9.19 -3.64
CA ILE A 38 -19.98 8.10 -3.89
C ILE A 38 -20.12 7.66 -5.36
N PRO A 39 -19.04 7.64 -6.15
CA PRO A 39 -19.12 7.31 -7.56
C PRO A 39 -19.43 5.84 -7.83
N TYR A 40 -20.08 5.56 -8.95
CA TYR A 40 -20.09 4.23 -9.56
C TYR A 40 -18.71 3.88 -10.14
N ASN A 41 -18.30 2.61 -10.10
CA ASN A 41 -16.95 2.20 -10.52
C ASN A 41 -16.78 2.01 -12.04
N ILE A 42 -17.86 1.89 -12.81
CA ILE A 42 -17.80 1.73 -14.27
C ILE A 42 -18.61 2.84 -14.94
N ILE A 43 -18.04 3.47 -15.96
CA ILE A 43 -18.71 4.49 -16.77
C ILE A 43 -18.42 4.34 -18.26
N ASP A 44 -19.46 4.46 -19.09
CA ASP A 44 -19.33 4.67 -20.54
C ASP A 44 -18.98 6.14 -20.81
N LEU A 45 -17.72 6.44 -21.17
CA LEU A 45 -17.23 7.80 -21.40
C LEU A 45 -17.87 8.54 -22.59
N ALA A 46 -18.57 7.82 -23.48
CA ALA A 46 -19.26 8.42 -24.61
C ALA A 46 -20.72 8.76 -24.26
N ARG A 47 -21.37 7.91 -23.46
CA ARG A 47 -22.79 8.05 -23.11
C ARG A 47 -23.06 8.63 -21.72
N GLY A 48 -22.07 8.59 -20.82
CA GLY A 48 -22.22 8.96 -19.41
C GLY A 48 -22.97 7.93 -18.57
N ASN A 49 -23.22 6.73 -19.10
CA ASN A 49 -23.95 5.68 -18.37
C ASN A 49 -23.00 5.01 -17.36
N ALA A 50 -23.20 5.31 -16.08
CA ALA A 50 -22.40 4.76 -14.99
C ALA A 50 -23.15 3.65 -14.22
N HIS A 51 -22.44 2.63 -13.76
CA HIS A 51 -22.96 1.49 -13.01
C HIS A 51 -21.85 0.78 -12.22
N ASN A 52 -22.24 -0.11 -11.31
CA ASN A 52 -21.31 -0.97 -10.59
C ASN A 52 -21.24 -2.38 -11.21
N PRO A 53 -20.12 -3.11 -11.02
CA PRO A 53 -20.02 -4.49 -11.47
C PRO A 53 -21.14 -5.36 -10.87
N GLY A 54 -21.75 -6.25 -11.66
CA GLY A 54 -22.91 -7.03 -11.19
C GLY A 54 -22.67 -7.89 -9.95
N TRP A 55 -21.42 -8.30 -9.70
CA TRP A 55 -21.04 -9.11 -8.54
C TRP A 55 -20.96 -8.33 -7.21
N THR A 56 -20.95 -6.99 -7.25
CA THR A 56 -20.95 -6.18 -6.01
C THR A 56 -22.34 -6.03 -5.41
N GLY A 57 -23.40 -6.49 -6.09
CA GLY A 57 -24.78 -6.28 -5.64
C GLY A 57 -25.25 -4.83 -5.77
N GLY A 58 -24.54 -4.00 -6.54
CA GLY A 58 -24.86 -2.58 -6.74
C GLY A 58 -23.97 -1.63 -5.93
N ASP A 59 -23.09 -2.15 -5.08
CA ASP A 59 -22.17 -1.35 -4.28
C ASP A 59 -20.90 -0.95 -5.03
N SER A 60 -20.32 0.17 -4.60
CA SER A 60 -19.07 0.70 -5.12
C SER A 60 -17.88 0.17 -4.32
N ILE A 61 -16.74 0.00 -4.96
CA ILE A 61 -15.48 -0.36 -4.32
C ILE A 61 -14.91 0.89 -3.63
N LEU A 62 -14.56 0.77 -2.36
CA LEU A 62 -14.03 1.85 -1.53
C LEU A 62 -12.76 2.44 -2.11
N ALA A 63 -11.79 1.60 -2.48
CA ALA A 63 -10.50 2.05 -3.00
C ALA A 63 -10.66 2.84 -4.31
N ASP A 64 -11.56 2.42 -5.19
CA ASP A 64 -11.86 3.15 -6.43
C ASP A 64 -12.47 4.53 -6.09
N SER A 65 -13.42 4.57 -5.16
CA SER A 65 -14.13 5.79 -4.78
C SER A 65 -13.27 6.78 -3.95
N GLY A 66 -12.28 6.25 -3.23
CA GLY A 66 -11.43 6.97 -2.28
C GLY A 66 -10.02 7.29 -2.77
N THR A 67 -9.71 7.03 -4.05
CA THR A 67 -8.37 7.24 -4.64
C THR A 67 -8.42 8.05 -5.95
N GLU A 68 -9.32 9.03 -6.02
CA GLU A 68 -9.48 9.93 -7.19
C GLU A 68 -9.32 11.41 -6.80
N GLN A 69 -9.20 11.66 -5.50
CA GLN A 69 -9.26 13.00 -4.91
C GLN A 69 -8.05 13.85 -5.34
N LEU A 70 -6.84 13.28 -5.32
CA LEU A 70 -5.63 14.03 -5.66
C LEU A 70 -5.67 14.53 -7.10
N GLU A 71 -6.08 13.69 -8.05
CA GLU A 71 -6.14 14.00 -9.46
C GLU A 71 -7.16 15.11 -9.75
N PHE A 72 -8.36 15.02 -9.18
CA PHE A 72 -9.44 15.98 -9.44
C PHE A 72 -9.23 17.31 -8.69
N ILE A 73 -8.68 17.28 -7.47
CA ILE A 73 -8.26 18.49 -6.77
C ILE A 73 -7.12 19.16 -7.54
N ALA A 74 -6.13 18.38 -7.97
CA ALA A 74 -5.03 18.90 -8.77
C ALA A 74 -5.55 19.55 -10.06
N LEU A 75 -6.44 18.89 -10.79
CA LEU A 75 -7.04 19.45 -12.00
C LEU A 75 -7.76 20.77 -11.74
N SER A 76 -8.51 20.89 -10.64
CA SER A 76 -9.16 22.15 -10.25
C SER A 76 -8.13 23.26 -10.03
N GLN A 77 -7.02 22.96 -9.35
CA GLN A 77 -5.96 23.93 -9.11
C GLN A 77 -5.29 24.42 -10.40
N ARG A 78 -5.11 23.56 -11.40
CA ARG A 78 -4.46 23.93 -12.69
C ARG A 78 -5.42 24.64 -13.64
N THR A 79 -6.71 24.30 -13.60
CA THR A 79 -7.71 24.84 -14.54
C THR A 79 -8.47 26.05 -13.99
N GLY A 80 -8.51 26.22 -12.66
CA GLY A 80 -9.37 27.20 -11.99
C GLY A 80 -10.85 26.81 -11.94
N ASP A 81 -11.23 25.62 -12.41
CA ASP A 81 -12.60 25.12 -12.41
C ASP A 81 -12.84 24.26 -11.15
N PRO A 82 -13.63 24.75 -10.17
CA PRO A 82 -13.77 24.09 -8.87
C PRO A 82 -14.59 22.80 -8.93
N LYS A 83 -15.31 22.55 -10.02
CA LYS A 83 -16.27 21.44 -10.11
C LYS A 83 -15.62 20.07 -9.88
N TYR A 84 -14.35 19.89 -10.26
CA TYR A 84 -13.66 18.59 -10.10
C TYR A 84 -13.39 18.32 -8.61
N GLN A 85 -12.86 19.32 -7.89
CA GLN A 85 -12.64 19.26 -6.45
C GLN A 85 -13.95 19.07 -5.69
N GLU A 86 -14.97 19.88 -5.99
CA GLU A 86 -16.28 19.79 -5.33
C GLU A 86 -16.93 18.41 -5.50
N LYS A 87 -16.70 17.73 -6.63
CA LYS A 87 -17.22 16.39 -6.90
C LYS A 87 -16.55 15.33 -6.03
N VAL A 88 -15.22 15.31 -5.96
CA VAL A 88 -14.49 14.29 -5.17
C VAL A 88 -14.54 14.55 -3.66
N GLU A 89 -14.69 15.80 -3.23
CA GLU A 89 -14.89 16.13 -1.81
C GLU A 89 -16.24 15.63 -1.28
N LYS A 90 -17.28 15.56 -2.12
CA LYS A 90 -18.57 14.95 -1.72
C LYS A 90 -18.41 13.49 -1.32
N ALA A 91 -17.55 12.74 -2.00
CA ALA A 91 -17.27 11.36 -1.64
C ALA A 91 -16.60 11.26 -0.26
N ILE A 92 -15.63 12.15 0.05
CA ILE A 92 -15.01 12.24 1.39
C ILE A 92 -16.08 12.53 2.45
N VAL A 93 -16.94 13.52 2.21
CA VAL A 93 -18.03 13.89 3.13
C VAL A 93 -19.00 12.73 3.33
N ALA A 94 -19.32 11.97 2.28
CA ALA A 94 -20.18 10.79 2.38
C ALA A 94 -19.55 9.68 3.24
N LEU A 95 -18.27 9.35 2.99
CA LEU A 95 -17.53 8.36 3.78
C LEU A 95 -17.38 8.76 5.25
N ASN A 96 -17.19 10.06 5.52
CA ASN A 96 -17.02 10.54 6.89
C ASN A 96 -18.29 10.35 7.75
N LYS A 97 -19.49 10.37 7.14
CA LYS A 97 -20.77 10.18 7.87
C LYS A 97 -20.89 8.79 8.50
N THR A 98 -20.29 7.79 7.88
CA THR A 98 -20.36 6.37 8.28
C THR A 98 -19.00 5.85 8.75
N PHE A 99 -18.04 6.76 8.99
CA PHE A 99 -16.68 6.41 9.32
C PHE A 99 -16.62 5.65 10.66
N PRO A 100 -16.09 4.43 10.68
CA PRO A 100 -16.15 3.56 11.83
C PRO A 100 -15.18 4.02 12.92
N ALA A 101 -15.57 3.82 14.18
CA ALA A 101 -14.77 4.24 15.33
C ALA A 101 -13.42 3.52 15.44
N ASP A 102 -13.28 2.33 14.84
CA ASP A 102 -12.01 1.60 14.76
C ASP A 102 -11.15 2.00 13.55
N GLY A 103 -11.64 2.92 12.70
CA GLY A 103 -10.93 3.45 11.54
C GLY A 103 -10.78 2.48 10.38
N LEU A 104 -11.41 1.31 10.45
CA LEU A 104 -11.31 0.25 9.46
C LEU A 104 -12.55 0.20 8.56
N VAL A 105 -12.45 0.80 7.38
CA VAL A 105 -13.58 0.89 6.46
C VAL A 105 -13.66 -0.37 5.58
N PRO A 106 -14.83 -1.05 5.51
CA PRO A 106 -15.01 -2.19 4.64
C PRO A 106 -14.91 -1.85 3.14
N ILE A 107 -14.56 -2.85 2.30
CA ILE A 107 -14.26 -2.65 0.88
C ILE A 107 -15.45 -2.26 -0.01
N TYR A 108 -16.70 -2.54 0.39
CA TYR A 108 -17.89 -2.15 -0.36
C TYR A 108 -18.56 -0.95 0.30
N VAL A 109 -18.98 0.02 -0.51
CA VAL A 109 -19.66 1.24 -0.09
C VAL A 109 -20.89 1.43 -0.95
N ASN A 110 -22.04 1.63 -0.32
CA ASN A 110 -23.29 1.82 -1.00
C ASN A 110 -23.37 3.23 -1.63
N PRO A 111 -23.58 3.36 -2.95
CA PRO A 111 -23.62 4.67 -3.61
C PRO A 111 -24.89 5.49 -3.30
N ASN A 112 -25.92 4.92 -2.69
CA ASN A 112 -27.14 5.65 -2.35
C ASN A 112 -27.05 6.34 -0.98
N ASP A 113 -26.46 5.69 0.02
CA ASP A 113 -26.43 6.21 1.40
C ASP A 113 -25.02 6.33 2.03
N GLY A 114 -23.99 5.79 1.38
CA GLY A 114 -22.60 5.83 1.86
C GLY A 114 -22.28 4.83 2.97
N THR A 115 -23.16 3.87 3.28
CA THR A 115 -22.87 2.79 4.24
C THR A 115 -21.87 1.79 3.66
N ALA A 116 -21.03 1.19 4.52
CA ALA A 116 -19.97 0.28 4.07
C ALA A 116 -20.09 -1.12 4.69
N TYR A 117 -19.79 -2.17 3.91
CA TYR A 117 -19.75 -3.58 4.37
C TYR A 117 -18.68 -4.42 3.66
N GLY A 118 -18.42 -5.63 4.18
CA GLY A 118 -17.51 -6.61 3.58
C GLY A 118 -16.23 -6.83 4.38
N THR A 119 -15.25 -7.45 3.73
CA THR A 119 -13.90 -7.63 4.28
C THR A 119 -13.21 -6.27 4.37
N ILE A 120 -12.35 -6.09 5.36
CA ILE A 120 -11.48 -4.93 5.51
C ILE A 120 -10.10 -5.32 5.03
N THR A 121 -9.61 -4.56 4.05
CA THR A 121 -8.23 -4.58 3.56
C THR A 121 -7.69 -3.15 3.66
N PHE A 122 -6.37 -2.97 3.76
CA PHE A 122 -5.79 -1.65 3.96
C PHE A 122 -5.40 -0.97 2.63
N GLY A 123 -5.80 0.29 2.44
CA GLY A 123 -5.68 1.08 1.20
C GLY A 123 -5.73 2.60 1.45
N ALA A 124 -5.97 3.43 0.43
CA ALA A 124 -5.89 4.90 0.51
C ALA A 124 -7.08 5.56 1.23
N MET A 125 -6.82 6.66 1.98
CA MET A 125 -7.81 7.59 2.54
C MET A 125 -7.24 9.00 2.78
N GLY A 126 -8.13 10.01 2.84
CA GLY A 126 -7.84 11.43 3.09
C GLY A 126 -8.67 12.02 4.26
N ASP A 127 -8.22 13.19 4.75
CA ASP A 127 -8.49 13.85 6.05
C ASP A 127 -7.60 13.35 7.22
N ARG A 128 -7.10 14.28 8.04
CA ARG A 128 -6.16 14.01 9.15
C ARG A 128 -6.81 13.18 10.25
N ASP A 129 -8.05 13.46 10.64
CA ASP A 129 -8.71 12.72 11.72
C ASP A 129 -9.06 11.28 11.28
N MET A 130 -9.48 11.14 10.02
CA MET A 130 -9.66 9.84 9.37
C MET A 130 -8.34 9.08 9.31
N TRP A 131 -7.27 9.73 8.87
CA TRP A 131 -5.92 9.16 8.87
C TRP A 131 -5.50 8.67 10.26
N GLU A 132 -5.58 9.49 11.30
CA GLU A 132 -5.17 9.11 12.66
C GLU A 132 -5.97 7.93 13.21
N THR A 133 -7.26 7.87 12.89
CA THR A 133 -8.14 6.78 13.33
C THR A 133 -7.85 5.51 12.55
N SER A 134 -7.72 5.59 11.22
CA SER A 134 -7.34 4.46 10.36
C SER A 134 -5.94 3.94 10.69
N MET A 135 -5.03 4.80 11.13
CA MET A 135 -3.71 4.40 11.61
C MET A 135 -3.77 3.53 12.87
N LYS A 136 -4.67 3.83 13.81
CA LYS A 136 -4.93 2.94 14.96
C LYS A 136 -5.54 1.62 14.52
N GLY A 137 -6.48 1.67 13.57
CA GLY A 137 -7.06 0.50 12.92
C GLY A 137 -5.98 -0.39 12.31
N LEU A 138 -5.09 0.17 11.48
CA LEU A 138 -3.97 -0.52 10.86
C LEU A 138 -3.08 -1.20 11.90
N VAL A 139 -2.67 -0.49 12.95
CA VAL A 139 -1.83 -1.06 14.02
C VAL A 139 -2.52 -2.26 14.68
N SER A 140 -3.86 -2.24 14.82
CA SER A 140 -4.62 -3.36 15.36
C SER A 140 -4.59 -4.63 14.49
N LEU A 141 -4.33 -4.47 13.18
CA LEU A 141 -4.19 -5.55 12.20
C LEU A 141 -2.77 -6.12 12.13
N ILE A 142 -1.79 -5.49 12.77
CA ILE A 142 -0.40 -5.96 12.74
C ILE A 142 -0.25 -7.21 13.60
N ARG A 143 0.35 -8.25 13.02
CA ARG A 143 0.79 -9.45 13.72
C ARG A 143 2.24 -9.76 13.41
N ARG A 144 2.81 -10.72 14.14
CA ARG A 144 4.16 -11.24 13.90
C ARG A 144 4.15 -12.74 13.69
N SER A 145 4.94 -13.20 12.73
CA SER A 145 5.08 -14.62 12.43
C SER A 145 5.99 -15.31 13.45
N SER A 146 5.95 -16.64 13.53
CA SER A 146 6.91 -17.42 14.33
C SER A 146 7.45 -18.60 13.55
N PRO A 147 8.79 -18.82 13.54
CA PRO A 147 9.77 -18.21 14.46
C PRO A 147 10.43 -16.91 13.96
N SER A 148 10.19 -16.49 12.72
CA SER A 148 10.99 -15.46 12.04
C SER A 148 10.61 -14.03 12.42
N SER A 149 9.50 -13.82 13.12
CA SER A 149 9.04 -12.51 13.62
C SER A 149 8.77 -11.47 12.53
N PHE A 150 8.40 -11.90 11.31
CA PHE A 150 7.96 -10.99 10.25
C PHE A 150 6.72 -10.23 10.71
N ALA A 151 6.77 -8.89 10.65
CA ALA A 151 5.56 -8.08 10.83
C ALA A 151 4.72 -8.16 9.55
N TYR A 152 3.41 -8.38 9.67
CA TYR A 152 2.49 -8.40 8.54
C TYR A 152 1.14 -7.79 8.92
N ILE A 153 0.39 -7.35 7.92
CA ILE A 153 -0.95 -6.77 8.06
C ILE A 153 -1.96 -7.87 7.75
N CYS A 154 -2.75 -8.27 8.75
CA CYS A 154 -3.83 -9.23 8.56
C CYS A 154 -5.01 -8.63 7.79
N GLU A 155 -5.75 -9.49 7.09
CA GLU A 155 -7.11 -9.17 6.65
C GLU A 155 -8.10 -9.36 7.81
N LYS A 156 -9.15 -8.54 7.85
CA LYS A 156 -10.22 -8.64 8.87
C LYS A 156 -11.56 -8.85 8.19
N THR A 157 -12.28 -9.89 8.57
CA THR A 157 -13.69 -10.09 8.20
C THR A 157 -14.51 -10.17 9.49
N ARG A 158 -15.33 -9.14 9.74
CA ARG A 158 -16.02 -8.97 11.03
C ARG A 158 -15.01 -9.00 12.19
N GLU A 159 -15.12 -9.94 13.11
CA GLU A 159 -14.22 -10.10 14.26
C GLU A 159 -13.07 -11.09 14.01
N THR A 160 -12.99 -11.69 12.83
CA THR A 160 -11.99 -12.71 12.51
C THR A 160 -10.85 -12.10 11.71
N LEU A 161 -9.62 -12.33 12.20
CA LEU A 161 -8.40 -12.01 11.47
C LEU A 161 -7.94 -13.21 10.66
N THR A 162 -7.42 -12.94 9.47
CA THR A 162 -6.79 -13.92 8.61
C THR A 162 -5.33 -13.53 8.47
N ASP A 163 -4.42 -14.47 8.78
CA ASP A 163 -2.96 -14.30 8.68
C ASP A 163 -2.50 -14.39 7.21
N LYS A 164 -3.00 -13.45 6.42
CA LYS A 164 -2.76 -13.27 4.99
C LYS A 164 -2.41 -11.81 4.74
N MET A 165 -1.41 -11.57 3.90
CA MET A 165 -1.05 -10.24 3.42
C MET A 165 -0.82 -10.29 1.91
N ASP A 166 -1.48 -9.39 1.18
CA ASP A 166 -1.27 -9.21 -0.24
C ASP A 166 0.01 -8.39 -0.51
N GLU A 167 0.67 -8.61 -1.64
CA GLU A 167 1.79 -7.78 -2.10
C GLU A 167 1.34 -6.33 -2.29
N LEU A 168 0.07 -6.12 -2.66
CA LEU A 168 -0.59 -4.82 -2.64
C LEU A 168 -0.40 -4.07 -1.32
N ALA A 169 -0.44 -4.75 -0.17
CA ALA A 169 -0.28 -4.12 1.14
C ALA A 169 1.17 -3.62 1.41
N CYS A 170 2.12 -3.96 0.52
CA CYS A 170 3.50 -3.48 0.58
C CYS A 170 3.68 -2.00 0.19
N PHE A 171 2.61 -1.26 -0.12
CA PHE A 171 2.63 0.21 -0.15
C PHE A 171 2.69 0.82 1.27
N ALA A 172 2.15 0.10 2.27
CA ALA A 172 1.98 0.61 3.62
C ALA A 172 3.29 1.04 4.30
N PRO A 173 4.44 0.35 4.15
CA PRO A 173 5.71 0.84 4.69
C PRO A 173 6.08 2.25 4.21
N GLY A 174 5.97 2.53 2.91
CA GLY A 174 6.26 3.85 2.34
C GLY A 174 5.28 4.91 2.85
N MET A 175 4.00 4.54 2.91
CA MET A 175 2.93 5.37 3.46
C MET A 175 3.17 5.72 4.95
N LEU A 176 3.56 4.75 5.77
CA LEU A 176 3.92 4.94 7.18
C LEU A 176 5.14 5.84 7.33
N ALA A 177 6.19 5.58 6.54
CA ALA A 177 7.41 6.36 6.56
C ALA A 177 7.10 7.83 6.22
N LEU A 178 6.33 8.08 5.16
CA LEU A 178 5.91 9.42 4.76
C LEU A 178 5.06 10.12 5.84
N GLY A 179 4.05 9.40 6.37
CA GLY A 179 3.17 9.89 7.43
C GLY A 179 3.92 10.24 8.72
N SER A 180 5.03 9.54 9.03
CA SER A 180 5.83 9.77 10.24
C SER A 180 6.35 11.22 10.38
N SER A 181 6.53 11.93 9.26
CA SER A 181 6.98 13.33 9.23
C SER A 181 5.98 14.31 9.88
N GLY A 182 4.71 13.93 9.99
CA GLY A 182 3.66 14.71 10.65
C GLY A 182 3.67 14.63 12.18
N TYR A 183 4.52 13.76 12.77
CA TYR A 183 4.54 13.47 14.20
C TYR A 183 5.79 13.99 14.91
N GLY A 184 5.70 14.13 16.24
CA GLY A 184 6.86 14.44 17.07
C GLY A 184 7.90 13.30 17.07
N LYS A 185 9.17 13.63 17.34
CA LYS A 185 10.35 12.72 17.21
C LYS A 185 10.15 11.31 17.78
N VAL A 186 9.52 11.20 18.96
CA VAL A 186 9.31 9.91 19.63
C VAL A 186 8.34 9.04 18.86
N GLU A 187 7.21 9.61 18.43
CA GLU A 187 6.17 8.87 17.73
C GLU A 187 6.56 8.59 16.28
N ALA A 188 7.17 9.57 15.60
CA ALA A 188 7.75 9.39 14.28
C ALA A 188 8.73 8.21 14.24
N LYS A 189 9.57 8.05 15.28
CA LYS A 189 10.50 6.91 15.38
C LYS A 189 9.77 5.57 15.52
N LYS A 190 8.64 5.50 16.22
CA LYS A 190 7.85 4.25 16.34
C LYS A 190 7.21 3.87 15.01
N ILE A 191 6.59 4.84 14.35
CA ILE A 191 5.95 4.64 13.03
C ILE A 191 7.01 4.20 12.01
N LEU A 192 8.16 4.87 11.99
CA LEU A 192 9.27 4.50 11.12
C LEU A 192 9.79 3.10 11.43
N SER A 193 9.93 2.72 12.70
CA SER A 193 10.33 1.35 13.07
C SER A 193 9.35 0.30 12.54
N LEU A 194 8.04 0.54 12.61
CA LEU A 194 7.03 -0.35 12.04
C LEU A 194 7.15 -0.40 10.50
N ALA A 195 7.38 0.74 9.86
CA ALA A 195 7.61 0.80 8.42
C ALA A 195 8.83 -0.04 8.00
N GLU A 196 9.95 0.06 8.73
CA GLU A 196 11.17 -0.71 8.44
C GLU A 196 10.93 -2.23 8.58
N GLU A 197 10.15 -2.65 9.58
CA GLU A 197 9.81 -4.06 9.78
C GLU A 197 8.87 -4.60 8.71
N LEU A 198 7.85 -3.85 8.31
CA LEU A 198 6.94 -4.26 7.23
C LEU A 198 7.68 -4.29 5.87
N ALA A 199 8.57 -3.32 5.61
CA ALA A 199 9.41 -3.34 4.42
C ALA A 199 10.37 -4.54 4.39
N TRP A 200 10.87 -4.96 5.55
CA TRP A 200 11.65 -6.19 5.66
C TRP A 200 10.83 -7.43 5.26
N THR A 201 9.58 -7.54 5.73
CA THR A 201 8.67 -8.61 5.31
C THR A 201 8.42 -8.58 3.81
N CYS A 202 8.06 -7.41 3.26
CA CYS A 202 7.81 -7.22 1.82
C CYS A 202 9.03 -7.56 0.97
N TYR A 203 10.24 -7.17 1.37
CA TYR A 203 11.45 -7.59 0.66
C TYR A 203 11.65 -9.12 0.70
N ASN A 204 11.26 -9.78 1.80
CA ASN A 204 11.34 -11.24 1.91
C ASN A 204 10.25 -11.98 1.12
N PHE A 205 9.18 -11.30 0.67
CA PHE A 205 8.28 -11.87 -0.34
C PHE A 205 9.08 -12.22 -1.60
N TYR A 206 9.91 -11.29 -2.06
CA TYR A 206 10.81 -11.52 -3.19
C TYR A 206 11.86 -12.58 -2.85
N GLN A 207 12.48 -12.52 -1.66
CA GLN A 207 13.55 -13.47 -1.33
C GLN A 207 13.08 -14.92 -1.14
N SER A 208 11.80 -15.13 -0.84
CA SER A 208 11.23 -16.47 -0.61
C SER A 208 11.01 -17.27 -1.88
N THR A 209 10.93 -16.63 -3.05
CA THR A 209 10.72 -17.32 -4.32
C THR A 209 12.05 -17.66 -5.02
N GLN A 210 11.99 -18.61 -5.96
CA GLN A 210 13.16 -19.00 -6.76
C GLN A 210 13.57 -17.90 -7.75
N THR A 211 12.58 -17.23 -8.35
CA THR A 211 12.78 -16.15 -9.33
C THR A 211 13.29 -14.86 -8.69
N LYS A 212 13.13 -14.71 -7.37
CA LYS A 212 13.32 -13.47 -6.63
C LYS A 212 12.30 -12.39 -6.98
N LEU A 213 11.10 -12.82 -7.37
CA LEU A 213 9.93 -11.98 -7.59
C LEU A 213 8.81 -12.43 -6.66
N ALA A 214 8.11 -11.50 -6.03
CA ALA A 214 7.02 -11.82 -5.11
C ALA A 214 5.81 -12.45 -5.85
N GLY A 215 5.11 -13.36 -5.19
CA GLY A 215 3.73 -13.70 -5.58
C GLY A 215 2.75 -12.61 -5.14
N GLU A 216 1.46 -12.78 -5.42
CA GLU A 216 0.45 -11.76 -5.07
C GLU A 216 0.07 -11.73 -3.60
N ASN A 217 0.18 -12.86 -2.89
CA ASN A 217 -0.21 -12.93 -1.49
C ASN A 217 0.56 -14.01 -0.75
N TYR A 218 0.66 -13.80 0.55
CA TYR A 218 1.43 -14.63 1.46
C TYR A 218 0.59 -14.98 2.69
N LEU A 219 0.71 -16.22 3.12
CA LEU A 219 0.13 -16.74 4.34
C LEU A 219 1.22 -16.85 5.41
N PHE A 220 0.87 -16.59 6.66
CA PHE A 220 1.81 -16.60 7.77
C PHE A 220 1.38 -17.60 8.85
N ASN A 221 2.36 -18.23 9.49
CA ASN A 221 2.11 -18.95 10.73
C ASN A 221 2.17 -17.93 11.89
N PRO A 222 1.05 -17.65 12.58
CA PRO A 222 1.05 -16.68 13.66
C PRO A 222 1.93 -17.17 14.82
N GLY A 223 2.68 -16.26 15.42
CA GLY A 223 3.34 -16.53 16.69
C GLY A 223 2.33 -16.81 17.81
N ARG A 224 2.73 -17.60 18.81
CA ARG A 224 1.94 -17.69 20.04
C ARG A 224 1.89 -16.29 20.67
N ASP A 225 0.70 -15.73 20.62
CA ASP A 225 0.24 -14.45 21.18
C ASP A 225 1.24 -13.70 22.07
N TYR A 226 1.87 -12.66 21.51
CA TYR A 226 2.43 -11.56 22.28
C TYR A 226 1.51 -10.35 22.17
N THR A 227 0.26 -10.51 22.62
CA THR A 227 -0.77 -9.45 22.69
C THR A 227 -0.43 -8.32 23.67
N HIS A 228 0.84 -8.13 24.04
CA HIS A 228 1.29 -7.17 25.07
C HIS A 228 2.64 -6.49 24.81
N VAL A 229 3.03 -6.22 23.56
CA VAL A 229 4.21 -5.35 23.26
C VAL A 229 3.81 -4.04 22.57
N LEU A 230 2.63 -3.52 22.90
CA LEU A 230 2.38 -2.08 22.84
C LEU A 230 2.49 -1.57 24.28
N MET A 231 3.57 -0.83 24.56
CA MET A 231 3.77 0.10 25.69
C MET A 231 4.76 -0.22 26.83
N SER A 232 5.54 -1.31 26.85
CA SER A 232 6.58 -1.46 27.90
C SER A 232 7.88 -2.22 27.57
N GLY A 233 8.07 -2.75 26.36
CA GLY A 233 9.22 -3.63 26.05
C GLY A 233 10.22 -3.17 25.00
N TYR A 234 10.05 -1.98 24.41
CA TYR A 234 10.75 -1.54 23.18
C TYR A 234 12.29 -1.46 23.25
N ALA A 235 12.92 -1.59 24.41
CA ALA A 235 14.36 -1.37 24.52
C ALA A 235 15.22 -2.60 24.15
N SER A 236 14.77 -3.83 24.38
CA SER A 236 15.61 -5.03 24.18
C SER A 236 15.56 -5.58 22.75
N ASP A 237 14.41 -5.50 22.09
CA ASP A 237 14.23 -6.09 20.74
C ASP A 237 14.64 -5.12 19.62
N ILE A 238 14.49 -3.82 19.85
CA ILE A 238 15.16 -2.80 19.02
C ILE A 238 16.66 -2.88 19.22
N ASP A 239 17.18 -3.19 20.42
CA ASP A 239 18.61 -3.40 20.61
C ASP A 239 19.08 -4.71 19.96
N PHE A 240 18.22 -5.74 19.84
CA PHE A 240 18.50 -6.94 19.05
C PHE A 240 18.45 -6.68 17.55
N MET A 241 17.44 -6.01 17.01
CA MET A 241 17.34 -5.68 15.58
C MET A 241 18.38 -4.62 15.19
N HIS A 242 18.64 -3.61 16.02
CA HIS A 242 19.78 -2.71 15.83
C HIS A 242 21.10 -3.43 16.03
N LYS A 243 21.29 -4.37 16.97
CA LYS A 243 22.51 -5.20 17.02
C LYS A 243 22.61 -6.12 15.81
N TYR A 244 21.51 -6.63 15.28
CA TYR A 244 21.46 -7.51 14.12
C TYR A 244 21.81 -6.70 12.86
N PHE A 245 21.15 -5.57 12.62
CA PHE A 245 21.49 -4.61 11.57
C PHE A 245 22.89 -4.01 11.75
N LYS A 246 23.32 -3.68 12.96
CA LYS A 246 24.68 -3.19 13.27
C LYS A 246 25.72 -4.28 13.10
N LYS A 247 25.44 -5.54 13.43
CA LYS A 247 26.33 -6.68 13.17
C LYS A 247 26.38 -7.01 11.69
N CYS A 248 25.27 -6.91 10.96
CA CYS A 248 25.24 -6.91 9.50
C CYS A 248 26.03 -5.73 8.89
N LYS A 249 26.05 -4.57 9.55
CA LYS A 249 26.80 -3.37 9.16
C LYS A 249 28.30 -3.44 9.49
N GLU A 250 28.68 -4.05 10.62
CA GLU A 250 30.07 -4.31 11.03
C GLU A 250 30.71 -5.45 10.22
N LEU A 251 29.91 -6.40 9.72
CA LEU A 251 30.35 -7.43 8.78
C LEU A 251 30.61 -6.88 7.35
N LYS A 252 30.36 -5.59 7.07
CA LYS A 252 30.62 -4.92 5.77
C LYS A 252 32.09 -4.48 5.57
N GLN A 253 33.09 -5.27 5.96
CA GLN A 253 34.48 -4.92 5.61
C GLN A 253 35.30 -5.97 4.87
N HIS A 254 34.91 -7.24 4.81
CA HIS A 254 35.61 -8.20 3.95
C HIS A 254 34.68 -9.26 3.36
N ARG A 255 34.33 -9.09 2.08
CA ARG A 255 34.41 -10.16 1.06
C ARG A 255 33.77 -11.51 1.43
N ILE A 256 32.50 -11.55 1.86
CA ILE A 256 31.73 -12.80 1.94
C ILE A 256 30.26 -12.57 1.54
N VAL A 257 29.94 -12.69 0.24
CA VAL A 257 28.61 -13.12 -0.23
C VAL A 257 28.64 -14.65 -0.43
N LYS A 258 29.32 -15.37 0.48
CA LYS A 258 29.55 -16.83 0.33
C LYS A 258 29.39 -17.66 1.60
N LEU A 259 28.77 -17.10 2.65
CA LEU A 259 28.35 -17.84 3.84
C LEU A 259 27.03 -17.26 4.39
N TYR A 260 25.97 -17.37 3.59
CA TYR A 260 24.61 -17.49 4.15
C TYR A 260 24.24 -18.95 3.95
N ASP A 261 24.37 -19.75 5.01
CA ASP A 261 24.07 -21.18 5.00
C ASP A 261 22.64 -21.39 4.50
N ASP A 262 22.46 -22.24 3.48
CA ASP A 262 21.16 -22.60 2.92
C ASP A 262 20.22 -23.17 4.01
N ASN A 263 20.77 -23.72 5.09
CA ASN A 263 19.99 -24.16 6.25
C ASN A 263 19.38 -23.00 7.06
N LEU A 264 20.03 -21.83 7.16
CA LEU A 264 19.48 -20.68 7.89
C LEU A 264 18.38 -19.99 7.06
N LYS A 265 18.54 -19.90 5.74
CA LYS A 265 17.48 -19.45 4.82
C LYS A 265 16.26 -20.36 4.85
N ARG A 266 16.47 -21.68 4.92
CA ARG A 266 15.38 -22.66 5.12
C ARG A 266 14.68 -22.50 6.46
N ASN A 267 15.31 -21.94 7.49
CA ASN A 267 14.72 -21.72 8.80
C ASN A 267 13.99 -20.36 8.93
N LEU A 268 14.46 -19.32 8.23
CA LEU A 268 13.90 -17.95 8.26
C LEU A 268 12.63 -17.75 7.42
N LEU A 269 12.21 -18.76 6.65
CA LEU A 269 11.03 -18.68 5.77
C LEU A 269 10.02 -19.80 6.05
N GLN A 270 10.16 -20.52 7.17
CA GLN A 270 9.25 -21.64 7.50
C GLN A 270 7.84 -21.20 7.86
N ASP A 271 7.69 -19.94 8.23
CA ASP A 271 6.49 -19.33 8.77
C ASP A 271 5.83 -18.33 7.83
N MET A 272 6.26 -18.32 6.56
CA MET A 272 5.68 -17.55 5.47
C MET A 272 5.63 -18.41 4.22
N SER A 273 4.46 -18.54 3.61
CA SER A 273 4.26 -19.30 2.37
C SER A 273 3.57 -18.45 1.31
N VAL A 274 3.91 -18.69 0.05
CA VAL A 274 3.26 -18.04 -1.09
C VAL A 274 1.89 -18.66 -1.26
N GLY A 275 0.82 -17.85 -1.27
CA GLY A 275 -0.52 -18.31 -1.60
C GLY A 275 -0.74 -18.33 -3.11
N THR A 276 -0.79 -17.16 -3.73
CA THR A 276 -0.87 -17.01 -5.21
C THR A 276 0.49 -16.64 -5.78
N THR A 277 0.97 -17.42 -6.74
CA THR A 277 2.38 -17.38 -7.19
C THR A 277 2.66 -16.43 -8.35
N TRP A 278 1.63 -15.93 -9.04
CA TRP A 278 1.87 -15.04 -10.18
C TRP A 278 2.42 -13.69 -9.74
N ASN A 279 3.17 -13.04 -10.63
CA ASN A 279 3.71 -11.71 -10.45
C ASN A 279 3.34 -10.86 -11.67
N ILE A 280 2.65 -9.74 -11.44
CA ILE A 280 2.20 -8.84 -12.53
C ILE A 280 2.98 -7.52 -12.57
N LEU A 281 4.26 -7.55 -12.18
CA LEU A 281 5.17 -6.38 -12.20
C LEU A 281 4.73 -5.24 -11.27
N ARG A 282 4.22 -5.63 -10.10
CA ARG A 282 3.73 -4.74 -9.04
C ARG A 282 4.81 -3.82 -8.45
N PRO A 283 4.52 -2.52 -8.24
CA PRO A 283 5.50 -1.55 -7.75
C PRO A 283 5.56 -1.38 -6.22
N GLU A 284 4.62 -1.92 -5.45
CA GLU A 284 4.32 -1.52 -4.07
C GLU A 284 5.53 -1.66 -3.15
N THR A 285 6.26 -2.78 -3.27
CA THR A 285 7.49 -2.98 -2.50
C THR A 285 8.56 -1.94 -2.86
N VAL A 286 8.83 -1.68 -4.15
CA VAL A 286 9.88 -0.72 -4.56
C VAL A 286 9.49 0.74 -4.28
N GLU A 287 8.19 1.07 -4.30
CA GLU A 287 7.65 2.35 -3.84
C GLU A 287 8.01 2.58 -2.36
N SER A 288 7.73 1.60 -1.51
CA SER A 288 8.07 1.66 -0.08
C SER A 288 9.57 1.84 0.17
N LEU A 289 10.40 1.12 -0.58
CA LEU A 289 11.86 1.24 -0.50
C LEU A 289 12.35 2.64 -0.88
N PHE A 290 11.70 3.29 -1.87
CA PHE A 290 12.03 4.66 -2.26
C PHE A 290 11.77 5.65 -1.11
N TYR A 291 10.60 5.62 -0.48
CA TYR A 291 10.27 6.52 0.63
C TYR A 291 11.19 6.29 1.83
N LEU A 292 11.42 5.02 2.20
CA LEU A 292 12.32 4.69 3.30
C LEU A 292 13.75 5.17 3.03
N TRP A 293 14.28 4.99 1.82
CA TRP A 293 15.59 5.54 1.47
C TRP A 293 15.62 7.07 1.57
N ARG A 294 14.62 7.74 0.99
CA ARG A 294 14.55 9.21 0.98
C ARG A 294 14.51 9.81 2.38
N LEU A 295 13.81 9.16 3.31
CA LEU A 295 13.59 9.69 4.66
C LEU A 295 14.68 9.28 5.65
N THR A 296 15.30 8.11 5.47
CA THR A 296 16.30 7.58 6.42
C THR A 296 17.75 7.73 5.93
N GLY A 297 17.97 7.86 4.63
CA GLY A 297 19.30 7.77 4.00
C GLY A 297 19.93 6.37 4.06
N ASN A 298 19.19 5.34 4.49
CA ASN A 298 19.71 3.98 4.56
C ASN A 298 19.81 3.36 3.16
N VAL A 299 21.05 3.24 2.67
CA VAL A 299 21.37 2.70 1.33
C VAL A 299 20.96 1.24 1.13
N THR A 300 20.66 0.50 2.20
CA THR A 300 20.17 -0.89 2.11
C THR A 300 18.91 -1.00 1.25
N TYR A 301 18.01 -0.01 1.31
CA TYR A 301 16.79 -0.02 0.50
C TYR A 301 17.08 0.16 -1.01
N GLN A 302 18.16 0.85 -1.37
CA GLN A 302 18.63 0.90 -2.76
C GLN A 302 19.22 -0.46 -3.20
N GLU A 303 20.00 -1.10 -2.32
CA GLU A 303 20.52 -2.46 -2.56
C GLU A 303 19.37 -3.46 -2.79
N TRP A 304 18.31 -3.39 -1.98
CA TRP A 304 17.12 -4.23 -2.13
C TRP A 304 16.35 -3.94 -3.42
N GLY A 305 16.12 -2.66 -3.75
CA GLY A 305 15.48 -2.26 -5.00
C GLY A 305 16.28 -2.73 -6.23
N TRP A 306 17.61 -2.67 -6.17
CA TRP A 306 18.48 -3.18 -7.21
C TRP A 306 18.36 -4.70 -7.39
N ASN A 307 18.31 -5.45 -6.30
CA ASN A 307 18.13 -6.91 -6.37
C ASN A 307 16.78 -7.29 -7.02
N ILE A 308 15.71 -6.55 -6.70
CA ILE A 308 14.39 -6.72 -7.32
C ILE A 308 14.45 -6.40 -8.82
N PHE A 309 15.08 -5.29 -9.19
CA PHE A 309 15.28 -4.92 -10.60
C PHE A 309 16.04 -6.00 -11.38
N GLN A 310 17.12 -6.54 -10.80
CA GLN A 310 17.86 -7.65 -11.43
C GLN A 310 17.00 -8.91 -11.60
N ALA A 311 16.06 -9.17 -10.69
CA ALA A 311 15.11 -10.26 -10.83
C ALA A 311 14.12 -10.01 -11.98
N PHE A 312 13.63 -8.79 -12.16
CA PHE A 312 12.82 -8.41 -13.33
C PHE A 312 13.61 -8.54 -14.64
N GLU A 313 14.84 -8.02 -14.70
CA GLU A 313 15.71 -8.16 -15.88
C GLU A 313 15.91 -9.61 -16.29
N LYS A 314 16.09 -10.49 -15.30
CA LYS A 314 16.39 -11.90 -15.55
C LYS A 314 15.16 -12.69 -15.99
N ASN A 315 14.00 -12.44 -15.39
CA ASN A 315 12.85 -13.34 -15.52
C ASN A 315 11.69 -12.76 -16.34
N CYS A 316 11.53 -11.43 -16.37
CA CYS A 316 10.37 -10.78 -16.98
C CYS A 316 10.69 -10.12 -18.34
N ARG A 317 11.97 -9.88 -18.63
CA ARG A 317 12.39 -9.22 -19.87
C ARG A 317 12.20 -10.14 -21.08
N ILE A 318 11.55 -9.61 -22.10
CA ILE A 318 11.45 -10.19 -23.44
C ILE A 318 12.05 -9.20 -24.45
N GLU A 319 12.17 -9.61 -25.72
CA GLU A 319 12.74 -8.75 -26.77
C GLU A 319 12.01 -7.40 -26.91
N SER A 320 10.68 -7.41 -26.75
CA SER A 320 9.82 -6.23 -26.96
C SER A 320 9.38 -5.52 -25.68
N GLY A 321 9.89 -5.87 -24.50
CA GLY A 321 9.48 -5.25 -23.23
C GLY A 321 9.56 -6.19 -22.02
N TYR A 322 8.56 -6.12 -21.14
CA TYR A 322 8.46 -6.94 -19.93
C TYR A 322 7.09 -7.59 -19.82
N VAL A 323 7.04 -8.80 -19.27
CA VAL A 323 5.80 -9.54 -19.03
C VAL A 323 5.78 -10.10 -17.60
N GLY A 324 4.59 -10.16 -17.02
CA GLY A 324 4.38 -10.85 -15.75
C GLY A 324 4.64 -12.35 -15.86
N LEU A 325 4.75 -13.01 -14.71
CA LEU A 325 4.94 -14.45 -14.59
C LEU A 325 3.68 -15.07 -13.99
N THR A 326 3.18 -16.15 -14.58
CA THR A 326 2.03 -16.92 -14.10
C THR A 326 2.43 -18.33 -13.73
#